data_AF-A0AAJ2X2X2-F1
#
_entry.id   AF-A0AAJ2X2X2-F1
#
_cell.length_a   1.000
_cell.length_b   1.000
_cell.length_c   1.000
_cell.angle_alpha   90.00
_cell.angle_beta   90.00
_cell.angle_gamma   90.00
#
_symmetry.space_group_name_H-M   'P 1'
#
loop_
_entity.id
_entity.type
_entity.pdbx_description
1 polymer ?
#
loop_
_entity_poly.entity_id
_entity_poly.type
_entity_poly.pdbx_seq_one_letter_code
_entity_poly.pdbx_strand_id
1 'polypeptide(L)'
;MAHYNKKTKRLKEMSRQITEGFDGQLPDAKEDLLKLQGVGLKAASLIMNFIFDEPLIAVDTHIHRLLNRSGIVHTTSTDVTTRKIDELTSKNYNCHAHEWLIQHGMQICSARNPRCQECVIQSHC
;
A
#
# COMPACT_ATOMS: atom_id res chain seq x y z
N MET A 1 -8.67 -4.72 -18.40
CA MET A 1 -7.50 -4.11 -17.72
C MET A 1 -6.89 -3.05 -18.62
N ALA A 2 -6.70 -1.81 -18.13
CA ALA A 2 -5.92 -0.81 -18.88
C ALA A 2 -4.43 -1.22 -18.98
N HIS A 3 -3.78 -0.82 -20.09
CA HIS A 3 -2.35 -1.02 -20.38
C HIS A 3 -1.86 -2.49 -20.39
N TYR A 4 -2.71 -3.43 -20.83
CA TYR A 4 -2.42 -4.87 -20.80
C TYR A 4 -1.10 -5.23 -21.51
N ASN A 5 -0.80 -4.68 -22.70
CA ASN A 5 0.44 -4.96 -23.43
C ASN A 5 1.71 -4.70 -22.62
N LYS A 6 1.78 -3.54 -21.94
CA LYS A 6 2.93 -3.18 -21.10
C LYS A 6 3.00 -4.05 -19.85
N LYS A 7 1.84 -4.37 -19.25
CA LYS A 7 1.74 -5.25 -18.09
C LYS A 7 2.20 -6.68 -18.40
N THR A 8 1.82 -7.25 -19.54
CA THR A 8 2.26 -8.60 -19.94
C THR A 8 3.78 -8.68 -20.08
N LYS A 9 4.41 -7.68 -20.70
CA LYS A 9 5.88 -7.62 -20.80
C LYS A 9 6.54 -7.57 -19.42
N ARG A 10 6.02 -6.73 -18.52
CA ARG A 10 6.53 -6.63 -17.14
C ARG A 10 6.36 -7.92 -16.35
N LEU A 11 5.21 -8.59 -16.48
CA LEU A 11 4.94 -9.85 -15.77
C LEU A 11 5.90 -10.96 -16.22
N LYS A 12 6.16 -11.08 -17.53
CA LYS A 12 7.14 -12.04 -18.05
C LYS A 12 8.54 -11.79 -17.50
N GLU A 13 8.97 -10.52 -17.48
CA GLU A 13 10.28 -10.15 -16.96
C GLU A 13 10.39 -10.38 -15.45
N MET A 14 9.37 -10.01 -14.68
CA MET A 14 9.31 -10.29 -13.24
C MET A 14 9.40 -11.79 -12.94
N SER A 15 8.67 -12.61 -13.70
CA SER A 15 8.69 -14.07 -13.54
C SER A 15 10.10 -14.63 -13.80
N ARG A 16 10.77 -14.14 -14.85
CA ARG A 16 12.16 -14.50 -15.16
C ARG A 16 13.12 -14.13 -14.03
N GLN A 17 13.01 -12.90 -13.50
CA GLN A 17 13.84 -12.43 -12.38
C GLN A 17 13.67 -13.30 -11.14
N ILE A 18 12.44 -13.70 -10.82
CA ILE A 18 12.13 -14.58 -9.69
C ILE A 18 12.75 -15.97 -9.90
N THR A 19 12.57 -16.57 -11.09
CA THR A 19 13.07 -17.92 -11.36
C THR A 19 14.59 -18.00 -11.43
N GLU A 20 15.25 -16.98 -12.01
CA GLU A 20 16.71 -17.00 -12.25
C GLU A 20 17.52 -16.39 -11.10
N GLY A 21 16.95 -15.41 -10.37
CA GLY A 21 17.66 -14.65 -9.34
C GLY A 21 17.26 -14.98 -7.90
N PHE A 22 16.12 -15.64 -7.69
CA PHE A 22 15.56 -15.92 -6.37
C PHE A 22 15.06 -17.37 -6.24
N ASP A 23 15.61 -18.30 -7.04
CA ASP A 23 15.30 -19.74 -7.01
C ASP A 23 13.79 -20.06 -7.12
N GLY A 24 13.04 -19.20 -7.83
CA GLY A 24 11.60 -19.36 -8.00
C GLY A 24 10.76 -18.90 -6.79
N GLN A 25 11.37 -18.33 -5.75
CA GLN A 25 10.69 -17.82 -4.56
C GLN A 25 10.61 -16.28 -4.59
N LEU A 26 9.57 -15.73 -3.95
CA LEU A 26 9.53 -14.29 -3.73
C LEU A 26 10.59 -13.92 -2.68
N PRO A 27 11.37 -12.84 -2.89
CA PRO A 27 12.29 -12.37 -1.87
C PRO A 27 11.52 -11.85 -0.65
N ASP A 28 12.06 -12.14 0.53
CA ASP A 28 11.54 -11.76 1.85
C ASP A 28 12.02 -10.36 2.30
N ALA A 29 12.89 -9.72 1.52
CA ALA A 29 13.32 -8.35 1.74
C ALA A 29 12.59 -7.36 0.82
N LYS A 30 12.08 -6.26 1.41
CA LYS A 30 11.38 -5.19 0.68
C LYS A 30 12.24 -4.57 -0.41
N GLU A 31 13.53 -4.36 -0.14
CA GLU A 31 14.50 -3.77 -1.05
C GLU A 31 14.72 -4.66 -2.28
N ASP A 32 14.61 -5.97 -2.13
CA ASP A 32 14.73 -6.93 -3.24
C ASP A 32 13.43 -7.03 -4.04
N LEU A 33 12.27 -6.99 -3.37
CA LEU A 33 10.98 -6.87 -4.05
C LEU A 33 10.94 -5.62 -4.95
N LEU A 34 11.52 -4.50 -4.51
CA LEU A 34 11.60 -3.26 -5.31
C LEU A 34 12.49 -3.37 -6.55
N LYS A 35 13.39 -4.37 -6.62
CA LYS A 35 14.19 -4.65 -7.83
C LYS A 35 13.37 -5.39 -8.90
N LEU A 36 12.25 -6.01 -8.51
CA LEU A 36 11.42 -6.76 -9.43
C LEU A 36 10.65 -5.85 -10.40
N GLN A 37 10.65 -6.21 -11.68
CA GLN A 37 10.10 -5.39 -12.74
C GLN A 37 8.58 -5.20 -12.60
N GLY A 38 8.15 -3.99 -12.27
CA GLY A 38 6.73 -3.67 -12.10
C GLY A 38 6.22 -3.78 -10.66
N VAL A 39 7.09 -4.13 -9.72
CA VAL A 39 6.82 -3.99 -8.28
C VAL A 39 7.27 -2.60 -7.85
N GLY A 40 6.31 -1.76 -7.47
CA GLY A 40 6.57 -0.47 -6.82
C GLY A 40 6.39 -0.56 -5.31
N LEU A 41 6.61 0.55 -4.61
CA LEU A 41 6.54 0.61 -3.14
C LEU A 41 5.22 0.06 -2.57
N LYS A 42 4.07 0.45 -3.14
CA LYS A 42 2.77 -0.09 -2.73
C LYS A 42 2.72 -1.62 -2.85
N ALA A 43 3.16 -2.17 -3.98
CA ALA A 43 3.09 -3.60 -4.24
C ALA A 43 4.05 -4.38 -3.32
N ALA A 44 5.26 -3.84 -3.10
CA ALA A 44 6.21 -4.40 -2.16
C ALA A 44 5.63 -4.43 -0.73
N SER A 45 5.07 -3.32 -0.23
CA SER A 45 4.44 -3.28 1.10
C SER A 45 3.27 -4.26 1.22
N LEU A 46 2.46 -4.47 0.17
CA LEU A 46 1.40 -5.48 0.18
C LEU A 46 1.95 -6.89 0.30
N ILE A 47 2.99 -7.23 -0.48
CA ILE A 47 3.61 -8.56 -0.42
C ILE A 47 4.19 -8.80 0.98
N MET A 48 4.96 -7.85 1.50
CA MET A 48 5.52 -7.92 2.84
C MET A 48 4.43 -8.12 3.90
N ASN A 49 3.31 -7.41 3.80
CA ASN A 49 2.22 -7.50 4.77
C ASN A 49 1.42 -8.82 4.68
N PHE A 50 1.04 -9.25 3.48
CA PHE A 50 0.15 -10.41 3.30
C PHE A 50 0.87 -11.76 3.20
N ILE A 51 2.14 -11.77 2.78
CA ILE A 51 2.91 -13.01 2.56
C ILE A 51 3.92 -13.24 3.68
N PHE A 52 4.52 -12.17 4.19
CA PHE A 52 5.60 -12.25 5.19
C PHE A 52 5.17 -11.72 6.56
N ASP A 53 3.88 -11.43 6.76
CA ASP A 53 3.29 -10.92 8.00
C ASP A 53 3.99 -9.66 8.57
N GLU A 54 4.67 -8.90 7.70
CA GLU A 54 5.36 -7.70 8.12
C GLU A 54 4.36 -6.56 8.38
N PRO A 55 4.63 -5.71 9.39
CA PRO A 55 3.71 -4.69 9.83
C PRO A 55 3.84 -3.44 8.94
N LEU A 56 3.55 -3.57 7.64
CA LEU A 56 3.63 -2.48 6.65
C LEU A 56 2.25 -2.14 6.08
N ILE A 57 1.99 -0.85 5.90
CA ILE A 57 0.72 -0.39 5.29
C ILE A 57 0.97 0.06 3.87
N ALA A 58 0.41 -0.66 2.91
CA ALA A 58 0.47 -0.26 1.52
C ALA A 58 -0.46 0.95 1.24
N VAL A 59 0.11 2.14 1.14
CA VAL A 59 -0.66 3.36 0.88
C VAL A 59 -1.05 3.45 -0.60
N ASP A 60 -2.34 3.63 -0.85
CA ASP A 60 -2.87 3.95 -2.17
C ASP A 60 -3.64 5.27 -2.16
N THR A 61 -4.36 5.59 -3.24
CA THR A 61 -5.08 6.87 -3.35
C THR A 61 -6.21 7.04 -2.33
N HIS A 62 -6.78 5.95 -1.81
CA HIS A 62 -7.82 6.01 -0.78
C HIS A 62 -7.21 6.30 0.58
N ILE A 63 -6.20 5.52 0.97
CA ILE A 63 -5.50 5.69 2.25
C ILE A 63 -4.78 7.04 2.27
N HIS A 64 -4.05 7.39 1.20
CA HIS A 64 -3.34 8.67 1.09
C HIS A 64 -4.27 9.88 1.27
N ARG A 65 -5.46 9.84 0.65
CA ARG A 65 -6.46 10.90 0.81
C ARG A 65 -7.01 10.95 2.24
N LEU A 66 -7.35 9.80 2.81
CA LEU A 66 -7.87 9.70 4.18
C LEU A 66 -6.87 10.30 5.18
N LEU A 67 -5.59 9.94 5.07
CA LEU A 67 -4.53 10.40 5.96
C LEU A 67 -4.22 11.90 5.79
N ASN A 68 -4.29 12.44 4.57
CA ASN A 68 -4.14 13.87 4.35
C ASN A 68 -5.33 14.66 4.92
N ARG A 69 -6.56 14.16 4.75
CA ARG A 69 -7.77 14.83 5.27
C ARG A 69 -7.83 14.85 6.79
N SER A 70 -7.37 13.78 7.44
CA SER A 70 -7.30 13.68 8.91
C SER A 70 -6.09 14.40 9.52
N GLY A 71 -5.28 15.09 8.71
CA GLY A 71 -4.12 15.84 9.19
C GLY A 71 -2.93 14.99 9.66
N ILE A 72 -2.97 13.66 9.51
CA ILE A 72 -1.87 12.76 9.89
C ILE A 72 -0.63 13.00 9.00
N VAL A 73 -0.86 13.27 7.71
CA VAL A 73 0.18 13.60 6.75
C VAL A 73 -0.16 14.87 5.98
N HIS A 74 0.86 15.56 5.49
CA HIS A 74 0.71 16.76 4.65
C HIS A 74 1.64 16.64 3.44
N THR A 75 1.22 15.85 2.46
CA THR A 75 2.04 15.59 1.28
C THR A 75 1.18 15.12 0.12
N THR A 76 1.60 15.47 -1.09
CA THR A 76 1.02 14.98 -2.34
C THR A 76 1.65 13.66 -2.81
N SER A 77 2.71 13.20 -2.14
CA SER A 77 3.41 11.97 -2.49
C SER A 77 2.91 10.79 -1.68
N THR A 78 2.41 9.76 -2.37
CA THR A 78 2.05 8.48 -1.76
C THR A 78 3.25 7.82 -1.10
N ASP A 79 4.44 7.93 -1.71
CA ASP A 79 5.65 7.28 -1.22
C ASP A 79 6.12 7.90 0.09
N VAL A 80 6.01 9.22 0.22
CA VAL A 80 6.26 9.94 1.49
C VAL A 80 5.24 9.53 2.55
N THR A 81 3.99 9.33 2.15
CA THR A 81 2.94 8.87 3.07
C THR A 81 3.21 7.44 3.55
N THR A 82 3.60 6.53 2.66
CA THR A 82 3.96 5.14 3.03
C THR A 82 5.05 5.13 4.09
N ARG A 83 6.17 5.83 3.84
CA ARG A 83 7.29 5.87 4.79
C ARG A 83 6.87 6.43 6.16
N LYS A 84 6.10 7.53 6.16
CA LYS A 84 5.64 8.15 7.41
C LYS A 84 4.68 7.25 8.19
N ILE A 85 3.83 6.48 7.50
CA ILE A 85 2.89 5.56 8.15
C ILE A 85 3.60 4.31 8.68
N ASP A 86 4.59 3.79 7.95
CA ASP A 86 5.43 2.69 8.40
C ASP A 86 6.15 3.07 9.71
N GLU A 87 6.58 4.33 9.86
CA GLU A 87 7.20 4.85 11.10
C GLU A 87 6.19 5.07 12.25
N LEU A 88 4.97 5.48 11.95
CA LEU A 88 3.96 5.82 12.97
C LEU A 88 3.18 4.61 13.49
N THR A 89 3.06 3.54 12.71
CA THR A 89 2.16 2.43 13.04
C THR A 89 2.83 1.42 13.95
N SER A 90 2.31 1.26 15.16
CA SER A 90 2.75 0.21 16.09
C SER A 90 2.51 -1.18 15.50
N LYS A 91 3.46 -2.10 15.74
CA LYS A 91 3.40 -3.50 15.27
C LYS A 91 2.09 -4.21 15.67
N ASN A 92 1.47 -3.82 16.79
CA ASN A 92 0.28 -4.48 17.32
C ASN A 92 -0.99 -4.30 16.48
N TYR A 93 -1.07 -3.24 15.66
CA TYR A 93 -2.29 -2.93 14.88
C TYR A 93 -2.14 -3.23 13.40
N ASN A 94 -0.92 -3.60 12.98
CA ASN A 94 -0.50 -3.45 11.60
C ASN A 94 -1.05 -4.53 10.66
N CYS A 95 -1.36 -5.73 11.17
CA CYS A 95 -1.98 -6.79 10.37
C CYS A 95 -3.33 -6.36 9.75
N HIS A 96 -4.15 -5.61 10.48
CA HIS A 96 -5.49 -5.19 10.01
C HIS A 96 -5.61 -3.70 9.71
N ALA A 97 -4.66 -2.86 10.14
CA ALA A 97 -4.70 -1.42 9.88
C ALA A 97 -4.81 -1.11 8.38
N HIS A 98 -4.12 -1.86 7.52
CA HIS A 98 -4.25 -1.70 6.08
C HIS A 98 -5.71 -1.88 5.62
N GLU A 99 -6.35 -2.98 6.03
CA GLU A 99 -7.73 -3.33 5.68
C GLU A 99 -8.73 -2.29 6.21
N TRP A 100 -8.56 -1.82 7.44
CA TRP A 100 -9.42 -0.79 8.02
C TRP A 100 -9.31 0.53 7.27
N LEU A 101 -8.08 0.99 6.98
CA LEU A 101 -7.84 2.26 6.30
C LEU A 101 -8.35 2.23 4.85
N ILE A 102 -8.12 1.13 4.12
CA ILE A 102 -8.60 1.02 2.73
C ILE A 102 -10.13 1.00 2.69
N GLN A 103 -10.78 0.20 3.54
CA GLN A 103 -12.25 0.13 3.58
C GLN A 103 -12.86 1.47 3.99
N HIS A 104 -12.30 2.13 5.00
CA HIS A 104 -12.75 3.47 5.41
C HIS A 104 -12.58 4.49 4.27
N GLY A 105 -11.41 4.50 3.63
CA GLY A 105 -11.13 5.40 2.50
C GLY A 105 -12.01 5.12 1.27
N MET A 106 -12.46 3.89 1.06
CA MET A 106 -13.36 3.53 -0.04
C MET A 106 -14.82 3.85 0.25
N GLN A 107 -15.32 3.47 1.43
CA GLN A 107 -16.76 3.47 1.75
C GLN A 107 -17.23 4.76 2.44
N ILE A 108 -16.39 5.35 3.31
CA ILE A 108 -16.77 6.49 4.17
C ILE A 108 -16.09 7.78 3.68
N CYS A 109 -14.75 7.80 3.64
CA CYS A 109 -13.97 8.96 3.23
C CYS A 109 -13.71 8.96 1.71
N SER A 110 -14.79 8.85 0.94
CA SER A 110 -14.77 8.83 -0.52
C SER A 110 -14.18 10.12 -1.12
N ALA A 111 -13.72 10.06 -2.37
CA ALA A 111 -13.11 11.23 -3.02
C ALA A 111 -14.10 12.40 -3.18
N ARG A 112 -15.36 12.10 -3.50
CA ARG A 112 -16.46 13.06 -3.67
C ARG A 112 -17.56 12.75 -2.66
N ASN A 113 -18.01 13.77 -1.95
CA ASN A 113 -19.08 13.68 -0.93
C ASN A 113 -18.78 12.60 0.14
N PRO A 114 -17.73 12.77 0.96
CA PRO A 114 -17.44 11.86 2.06
C PRO A 114 -18.60 11.84 3.07
N ARG A 115 -18.87 10.67 3.65
CA ARG A 115 -19.93 10.47 4.64
C ARG A 115 -19.47 10.85 6.05
N CYS A 116 -19.12 12.12 6.25
CA CYS A 116 -18.52 12.58 7.52
C CYS A 116 -19.41 12.33 8.74
N GLN A 117 -20.74 12.33 8.58
CA GLN A 117 -21.69 12.04 9.66
C GLN A 117 -21.67 10.56 10.10
N GLU A 118 -21.23 9.65 9.24
CA GLU A 118 -21.06 8.21 9.52
C GLU A 118 -19.61 7.88 9.91
N CYS A 119 -18.73 8.88 9.95
CA CYS A 119 -17.30 8.67 10.12
C CYS A 119 -16.92 8.47 11.59
N VAL A 120 -16.44 7.27 11.91
CA VAL A 120 -16.01 6.90 13.28
C VAL A 120 -14.83 7.72 13.82
N ILE A 121 -14.08 8.40 12.95
CA ILE A 121 -12.97 9.28 13.34
C ILE A 121 -13.28 10.77 13.15
N GLN A 122 -14.55 11.16 12.96
CA GLN A 122 -14.93 12.55 12.68
C GLN A 122 -14.44 13.53 13.75
N SER A 123 -14.51 13.16 15.03
CA SER A 123 -14.07 14.01 16.14
C SER A 123 -12.56 14.26 16.18
N HIS A 124 -11.79 13.46 15.44
CA HIS A 124 -10.33 13.52 15.36
C HIS A 124 -9.83 13.98 13.98
N CYS A 125 -10.74 14.33 13.06
CA CYS A 125 -10.45 14.70 11.68
C CYS A 125 -10.55 16.22 11.47
#